data_AF-A0A559MDV0-F1
#
_entry.id   AF-A0A559MDV0-F1
#
_cell.length_a   1.000
_cell.length_b   1.000
_cell.length_c   1.000
_cell.angle_alpha   90.00
_cell.angle_beta   90.00
_cell.angle_gamma   90.00
#
_symmetry.space_group_name_H-M   'P 1'
#
loop_
_entity.id
_entity.type
_entity.pdbx_description
1 polymer ?
#
loop_
_entity_poly.entity_id
_entity_poly.type
_entity_poly.pdbx_seq_one_letter_code
_entity_poly.pdbx_strand_id
1 'polypeptide(L)'
;MSRFFPQAAYEEDQKYGRTILTTHVLTRGLQAGSLVSLPVASTVYFLRRRGSPLLRPSFEALLLRSTGRGAVIGTGLLGIALVGRMWGREDIEWQDR
;
A
#
# COMPACT_ATOMS: atom_id res chain seq x y z
N MET A 1 -4.60 -7.37 31.76
CA MET A 1 -3.36 -7.21 30.97
C MET A 1 -2.74 -8.58 30.76
N SER A 2 -2.63 -9.06 29.52
CA SER A 2 -1.92 -10.33 29.26
C SER A 2 -0.43 -10.10 29.47
N ARG A 3 0.26 -10.99 30.20
CA ARG A 3 1.69 -10.84 30.52
C ARG A 3 2.60 -10.85 29.27
N PHE A 4 2.08 -11.39 28.17
CA PHE A 4 2.83 -11.60 26.92
C PHE A 4 2.70 -10.44 25.93
N PHE A 5 1.68 -9.60 26.05
CA PHE A 5 1.47 -8.45 25.17
C PHE A 5 1.07 -7.23 26.01
N PRO A 6 2.05 -6.58 26.67
CA PRO A 6 1.78 -5.35 27.40
C PRO A 6 1.34 -4.26 26.42
N GLN A 7 0.11 -3.79 26.59
CA GLN A 7 -0.40 -2.59 25.91
C GLN A 7 -0.18 -1.38 26.81
N ALA A 8 0.19 -0.27 26.19
CA ALA A 8 0.22 1.02 26.87
C ALA A 8 -1.19 1.37 27.36
N ALA A 9 -1.29 2.07 28.48
CA ALA A 9 -2.58 2.51 29.04
C ALA A 9 -3.26 3.53 28.12
N TYR A 10 -2.45 4.31 27.40
CA TYR A 10 -2.86 5.29 26.41
C TYR A 10 -2.10 5.07 25.09
N GLU A 11 -2.67 5.54 23.97
CA GLU A 11 -2.12 5.28 22.64
C GLU A 11 -0.85 6.10 22.36
N GLU A 12 -0.76 7.29 22.95
CA GLU A 12 0.41 8.15 22.94
C GLU A 12 1.65 7.50 23.57
N ASP A 13 1.45 6.69 24.62
CA ASP A 13 2.52 6.00 25.37
C ASP A 13 3.07 4.78 24.63
N GLN A 14 2.58 4.50 23.42
CA GLN A 14 3.04 3.36 22.63
C GLN A 14 4.47 3.58 22.13
N LYS A 15 5.44 2.88 22.77
CA LYS A 15 6.89 2.92 22.48
C LYS A 15 7.27 2.86 20.99
N TYR A 16 6.47 2.21 20.15
CA TYR A 16 6.76 2.01 18.71
C TYR A 16 5.67 2.54 17.76
N GLY A 17 4.87 3.54 18.18
CA GLY A 17 3.74 4.06 17.39
C GLY A 17 4.10 4.44 15.94
N ARG A 18 5.19 5.19 15.74
CA ARG A 18 5.66 5.59 14.38
C ARG A 18 6.01 4.39 13.50
N THR A 19 6.68 3.39 14.06
CA THR A 19 7.09 2.20 13.29
C THR A 19 5.88 1.34 12.92
N ILE A 20 4.93 1.20 13.84
CA ILE A 20 3.69 0.47 13.61
C ILE A 20 2.87 1.17 12.53
N LEU A 21 2.68 2.49 12.64
CA LEU A 21 1.95 3.28 11.67
C LEU A 21 2.61 3.24 10.28
N THR A 22 3.92 3.47 10.20
CA THR A 22 4.65 3.44 8.92
C THR A 22 4.57 2.06 8.27
N THR A 23 4.81 0.98 9.02
CA THR A 23 4.69 -0.39 8.49
C THR A 23 3.26 -0.69 8.04
N HIS A 24 2.26 -0.28 8.82
CA HIS A 24 0.85 -0.42 8.45
C HIS A 24 0.55 0.29 7.13
N VAL A 25 0.89 1.57 7.00
CA VAL A 25 0.59 2.35 5.80
C VAL A 25 1.34 1.81 4.59
N LEU A 26 2.61 1.43 4.72
CA LEU A 26 3.39 0.86 3.62
C LEU A 26 2.83 -0.48 3.15
N THR A 27 2.50 -1.38 4.08
CA THR A 27 1.89 -2.68 3.73
C THR A 27 0.51 -2.53 3.10
N ARG A 28 -0.31 -1.58 3.60
CA ARG A 28 -1.59 -1.23 2.98
C ARG A 28 -1.42 -0.60 1.59
N GLY A 29 -0.42 0.26 1.40
CA GLY A 29 -0.10 0.85 0.11
C GLY A 29 0.32 -0.19 -0.93
N LEU A 30 1.13 -1.16 -0.51
CA LEU A 30 1.53 -2.30 -1.33
C LEU A 30 0.30 -3.12 -1.76
N GLN A 31 -0.55 -3.51 -0.80
CA GLN A 31 -1.74 -4.32 -1.06
C GLN A 31 -2.77 -3.57 -1.93
N ALA A 32 -3.09 -2.33 -1.57
CA ALA A 32 -4.05 -1.51 -2.31
C ALA A 32 -3.56 -1.22 -3.73
N GLY A 33 -2.30 -0.79 -3.89
CA GLY A 33 -1.71 -0.54 -5.21
C GLY A 33 -1.71 -1.78 -6.10
N SER A 34 -1.39 -2.95 -5.53
CA SER A 34 -1.47 -4.24 -6.20
C SER A 34 -2.90 -4.53 -6.69
N LEU A 35 -3.89 -4.43 -5.80
CA LEU A 35 -5.29 -4.73 -6.11
C LEU A 35 -5.88 -3.79 -7.15
N VAL A 36 -5.64 -2.48 -7.02
CA VAL A 36 -6.13 -1.46 -7.96
C VAL A 36 -5.57 -1.67 -9.37
N SER A 37 -4.38 -2.27 -9.49
CA SER A 37 -3.75 -2.51 -10.79
C SER A 37 -4.26 -3.76 -11.54
N LEU A 38 -5.04 -4.64 -10.89
CA LEU A 38 -5.66 -5.80 -11.51
C LEU A 38 -6.64 -5.41 -12.64
N PRO A 39 -7.64 -4.53 -12.43
CA PRO A 39 -8.53 -4.12 -13.51
C PRO A 39 -7.79 -3.42 -14.65
N VAL A 40 -6.69 -2.69 -14.36
CA VAL A 40 -5.84 -2.08 -15.38
C VAL A 40 -5.21 -3.17 -16.26
N ALA A 41 -4.61 -4.19 -15.66
CA ALA A 41 -4.00 -5.32 -16.37
C ALA A 41 -5.03 -6.07 -17.21
N SER A 42 -6.21 -6.38 -16.65
CA SER A 42 -7.29 -7.06 -17.35
C SER A 42 -7.77 -6.23 -18.55
N THR A 43 -7.95 -4.93 -18.38
CA THR A 43 -8.37 -4.02 -19.46
C THR A 43 -7.34 -4.01 -20.59
N VAL A 44 -6.05 -3.85 -20.25
CA VAL A 44 -4.96 -3.88 -21.24
C VAL A 44 -4.89 -5.23 -21.97
N TYR A 45 -5.09 -6.34 -21.25
CA TYR A 45 -5.14 -7.67 -21.86
C TYR A 45 -6.26 -7.79 -22.89
N PHE A 46 -7.50 -7.42 -22.53
CA PHE A 46 -8.65 -7.51 -23.42
C PHE A 46 -8.53 -6.58 -24.64
N LEU A 47 -8.00 -5.37 -24.46
CA LEU A 47 -7.75 -4.45 -25.57
C LEU A 47 -6.70 -5.01 -26.54
N ARG A 48 -5.59 -5.56 -26.01
CA ARG A 48 -4.54 -6.18 -26.85
C ARG A 48 -5.02 -7.46 -27.52
N ARG A 49 -5.91 -8.23 -26.88
CA ARG A 49 -6.50 -9.44 -27.46
C ARG A 49 -7.39 -9.16 -28.67
N ARG A 50 -8.08 -8.01 -28.70
CA ARG A 50 -8.87 -7.55 -29.86
C ARG A 50 -8.01 -7.09 -31.04
N GLY A 51 -6.74 -6.76 -30.82
CA GLY A 51 -5.79 -6.33 -31.85
C GLY A 51 -4.99 -7.47 -32.49
N SER A 52 -3.80 -7.13 -33.00
CA SER A 52 -2.92 -8.03 -33.76
C SER A 52 -2.53 -9.32 -33.00
N PRO A 53 -2.68 -10.52 -33.60
CA PRO A 53 -2.42 -11.79 -32.93
C PRO A 53 -0.93 -12.06 -32.64
N LEU A 54 -0.01 -11.32 -33.26
CA LEU A 54 1.43 -11.55 -33.20
C LEU A 54 2.11 -11.08 -31.91
N LEU A 55 1.42 -10.28 -31.07
CA LEU A 55 1.97 -9.71 -29.83
C LEU A 55 1.00 -9.92 -28.65
N ARG A 56 0.58 -11.17 -28.43
CA ARG A 56 -0.25 -11.53 -27.28
C ARG A 56 0.67 -11.75 -26.06
N PRO A 57 0.76 -10.80 -25.10
CA PRO A 57 1.47 -11.08 -23.86
C PRO A 57 0.75 -12.19 -23.09
N SER A 58 1.49 -13.03 -22.37
CA SER A 58 0.86 -13.94 -21.41
C SER A 58 0.10 -13.12 -20.36
N PHE A 59 -1.11 -13.55 -20.05
CA PHE A 59 -1.97 -12.84 -19.09
C PHE A 59 -1.28 -12.74 -17.73
N GLU A 60 -0.62 -13.81 -17.29
CA GLU A 60 0.14 -13.89 -16.05
C GLU A 60 1.31 -12.89 -16.01
N ALA A 61 2.10 -12.76 -17.09
CA ALA A 61 3.19 -11.79 -17.11
C ALA A 61 2.67 -10.35 -17.09
N LEU A 62 1.53 -10.08 -17.74
CA LEU A 62 0.90 -8.77 -17.71
C LEU A 62 0.35 -8.45 -16.31
N LEU A 63 -0.31 -9.42 -15.66
CA LEU A 63 -0.78 -9.30 -14.29
C LEU A 63 0.40 -9.04 -13.35
N LEU A 64 1.42 -9.90 -13.36
CA LEU A 64 2.59 -9.77 -12.48
C LEU A 64 3.28 -8.42 -12.64
N ARG A 65 3.46 -7.96 -13.88
CA ARG A 65 4.05 -6.65 -14.17
C ARG A 65 3.17 -5.49 -13.71
N SER A 66 1.85 -5.59 -13.89
CA SER A 66 0.91 -4.56 -13.46
C SER A 66 0.85 -4.48 -11.95
N THR A 67 0.69 -5.62 -11.27
CA THR A 67 0.66 -5.75 -9.81
C THR A 67 1.95 -5.25 -9.18
N GLY A 68 3.11 -5.63 -9.72
CA GLY A 68 4.40 -5.12 -9.25
C GLY A 68 4.54 -3.60 -9.38
N ARG A 69 4.11 -3.03 -10.52
CA ARG A 69 4.10 -1.57 -10.71
C ARG A 69 3.11 -0.87 -9.78
N GLY A 70 1.90 -1.42 -9.67
CA GLY A 70 0.85 -0.93 -8.78
C GLY A 70 1.31 -0.92 -7.32
N ALA A 71 1.98 -1.98 -6.88
CA ALA A 71 2.56 -2.09 -5.54
C ALA A 71 3.57 -0.97 -5.26
N VAL A 72 4.52 -0.74 -6.17
CA VAL A 72 5.54 0.31 -6.03
C VAL A 72 4.88 1.69 -6.00
N ILE A 73 3.96 1.96 -6.93
CA ILE A 73 3.25 3.25 -7.01
C ILE A 73 2.41 3.47 -5.74
N GLY A 74 1.63 2.48 -5.32
CA GLY A 74 0.76 2.59 -4.15
C GLY A 74 1.55 2.77 -2.85
N THR A 75 2.65 2.05 -2.68
CA THR A 75 3.55 2.22 -1.53
C THR A 75 4.18 3.61 -1.51
N GLY A 76 4.67 4.09 -2.66
CA GLY A 76 5.27 5.42 -2.78
C GLY A 76 4.27 6.54 -2.48
N LEU A 77 3.07 6.48 -3.08
CA LEU A 77 2.03 7.48 -2.88
C LEU A 77 1.56 7.53 -1.42
N LEU A 78 1.29 6.38 -0.79
CA LEU A 78 0.86 6.37 0.60
C LEU A 78 1.99 6.73 1.57
N GLY A 79 3.24 6.41 1.25
CA GLY A 79 4.41 6.88 2.01
C GLY A 79 4.51 8.41 2.01
N ILE A 80 4.38 9.04 0.84
CA ILE A 80 4.35 10.51 0.71
C ILE A 80 3.15 11.08 1.46
N ALA A 81 1.96 10.48 1.32
CA ALA A 81 0.75 10.93 2.00
C ALA A 81 0.89 10.84 3.53
N LEU A 82 1.56 9.81 4.05
CA LEU A 82 1.84 9.66 5.48
C LEU A 82 2.76 10.77 5.99
N VAL A 83 3.86 11.03 5.29
CA VAL A 83 4.77 12.14 5.65
C VAL A 83 4.03 13.47 5.61
N GLY A 84 3.26 13.73 4.56
CA GLY A 84 2.44 14.95 4.45
C GLY A 84 1.40 15.07 5.57
N ARG A 85 0.81 13.96 6.01
CA ARG A 85 -0.17 13.95 7.11
C ARG A 85 0.48 14.25 8.47
N MET A 86 1.72 13.81 8.69
CA MET A 86 2.45 14.05 9.93
C MET A 86 3.17 15.41 9.94
N TRP A 87 3.36 16.05 8.78
CA TRP A 87 4.05 17.32 8.68
C TRP A 87 3.30 18.40 9.48
N GLY A 88 3.98 18.97 10.49
CA GLY A 88 3.47 20.09 11.26
C GLY A 88 2.46 19.72 12.33
N ARG A 89 2.28 18.41 12.60
CA ARG A 89 1.51 17.90 13.74
C ARG A 89 2.43 17.46 14.86
N GLU A 90 1.99 17.67 16.09
CA GLU A 90 2.70 17.15 17.27
C GLU A 90 2.54 15.62 17.38
N ASP A 91 3.41 14.97 18.15
CA ASP A 91 3.40 13.50 18.26
C ASP A 91 2.07 12.94 18.76
N ILE A 92 1.47 13.65 19.70
CA ILE A 92 0.18 13.31 20.28
C ILE A 92 -0.94 13.46 19.24
N GLU A 93 -0.91 14.52 18.42
CA GLU A 93 -1.98 14.85 17.47
C GLU A 93 -2.13 13.86 16.30
N TRP A 94 -1.07 13.15 15.93
CA TRP A 94 -1.14 12.08 14.94
C TRP A 94 -1.31 10.70 15.56
N GLN A 95 -1.00 10.51 16.85
CA GLN A 95 -1.23 9.26 17.60
C GLN A 95 -2.67 9.10 18.10
N ASP A 96 -3.38 10.20 18.38
CA ASP A 96 -4.76 10.20 18.91
C ASP A 96 -5.85 9.79 17.88
N ARG A 97 -5.48 9.09 16.79
CA ARG A 97 -6.41 8.73 15.69
C ARG A 97 -6.09 7.38 15.06
#